data_AF-A0A3M6VWS7-F1
#
_entry.id   AF-A0A3M6VWS7-F1
#
_cell.length_a   1.000
_cell.length_b   1.000
_cell.length_c   1.000
_cell.angle_alpha   90.00
_cell.angle_beta   90.00
_cell.angle_gamma   90.00
#
_symmetry.space_group_name_H-M   'P 1'
#
loop_
_entity.id
_entity.type
_entity.pdbx_description
1 polymer ?
#
loop_
_entity_poly.entity_id
_entity_poly.type
_entity_poly.pdbx_seq_one_letter_code
_entity_poly.pdbx_strand_id
1 'polypeptide(L)'
;MLPRSLQNFMNAFTSADYTMYPFATTNAQDFRNLMGVYLDSTLHPLLKHSDFVQEGWRVGPENPLAQPEGSGEQNKSGKDDLVFKGVVYNEMKGQMSDAMYLYYIRFQESIIPALNNSGGDPAKMTDLTYDQLRNYHKQHYHPSNSKILTYGDQPVEGHLEMLGKSLSEFSQESLEQDVKSPIRLSGPKEVVTKGPIDPLTPPEAQFKTSTTWMMGDTGDIAESFALQIATSILLDGYGAPLYRELIESGLGTDFTPNTGYDTSGRKAVFSVGLNGVTEENVPKVKQVLAETLRETIKKGLDQHKVDGLLHQLELGLKHKTANFGMNLIQRIKPQWFNGIDPFDALQWNSIIESFKAEYAKGGYLEGLLEKYLANDDTLTFTMTPSKDYDADLAAEEATRLQSKIQEVVSKFPSEADAYKHLRERELELLEEQQSDQTAGIDALPTLHVSDVPRQQPKIDMRDSELEGKTKVQWRETATNGLTYFRALAMFKDLPDELRMLVPLFCDALMRIGTKEKSMEELEDLMKLKTGGLSFGYHSTASPFDTQHVQEGLAFTGRALDRNVPAMYELLQTLLLETDFDSSKAHKMIKQLLQSGASGAVDGIASSGHGFAMKYANAGLGPV
;
A
#
# COMPACT_ATOMS: atom_id res chain seq x y z
N MET A 1 19.33 -8.04 13.51
CA MET A 1 18.37 -9.06 14.00
C MET A 1 17.95 -10.06 12.93
N LEU A 2 17.68 -9.65 11.68
CA LEU A 2 17.66 -10.48 10.43
C LEU A 2 17.94 -11.99 10.62
N PRO A 3 19.23 -12.36 10.72
CA PRO A 3 19.69 -13.75 10.72
C PRO A 3 19.67 -14.45 12.10
N ARG A 4 19.20 -13.77 13.17
CA ARG A 4 19.30 -14.21 14.57
C ARG A 4 17.94 -14.41 15.26
N SER A 5 16.87 -14.22 14.51
CA SER A 5 15.51 -14.16 15.01
C SER A 5 14.60 -15.07 14.19
N LEU A 6 13.47 -15.47 14.77
CA LEU A 6 12.42 -16.28 14.13
C LEU A 6 11.19 -15.41 13.81
N GLN A 7 11.44 -14.15 13.47
CA GLN A 7 10.40 -13.18 13.21
C GLN A 7 9.44 -13.66 12.11
N ASN A 8 8.14 -13.55 12.40
CA ASN A 8 7.10 -13.62 11.38
C ASN A 8 7.00 -12.29 10.62
N PHE A 9 7.33 -11.19 11.29
CA PHE A 9 7.34 -9.85 10.72
C PHE A 9 8.36 -8.98 11.46
N MET A 10 9.11 -8.16 10.74
CA MET A 10 9.99 -7.15 11.34
C MET A 10 10.19 -6.02 10.34
N ASN A 11 9.77 -4.81 10.68
CA ASN A 11 9.94 -3.65 9.82
C ASN A 11 9.93 -2.33 10.62
N ALA A 12 10.10 -1.22 9.92
CA ALA A 12 9.82 0.13 10.36
C ALA A 12 9.06 0.87 9.24
N PHE A 13 8.16 1.77 9.61
CA PHE A 13 7.36 2.54 8.67
C PHE A 13 7.29 4.00 9.08
N THR A 14 7.48 4.89 8.12
CA THR A 14 7.24 6.33 8.29
C THR A 14 5.92 6.69 7.63
N SER A 15 4.98 7.20 8.43
CA SER A 15 3.73 7.81 7.96
C SER A 15 3.91 9.32 7.82
N ALA A 16 2.86 10.03 7.41
CA ALA A 16 2.86 11.48 7.31
C ALA A 16 3.20 12.19 8.64
N ASP A 17 2.72 11.65 9.77
CA ASP A 17 2.74 12.31 11.08
C ASP A 17 3.22 11.42 12.26
N TYR A 18 3.63 10.17 11.97
CA TYR A 18 4.20 9.27 12.98
C TYR A 18 5.16 8.24 12.33
N THR A 19 6.02 7.65 13.16
CA THR A 19 6.87 6.51 12.79
C THR A 19 6.47 5.29 13.62
N MET A 20 6.39 4.12 13.00
CA MET A 20 5.99 2.88 13.66
C MET A 20 7.06 1.80 13.47
N TYR A 21 7.38 1.11 14.55
CA TYR A 21 8.40 0.05 14.59
C TYR A 21 7.76 -1.29 15.01
N PRO A 22 7.03 -1.98 14.12
CA PRO A 22 6.37 -3.21 14.49
C PRO A 22 7.25 -4.44 14.23
N PHE A 23 7.10 -5.45 15.09
CA PHE A 23 7.59 -6.79 14.86
C PHE A 23 6.54 -7.81 15.33
N ALA A 24 6.64 -9.04 14.84
CA ALA A 24 5.82 -10.17 15.28
C ALA A 24 6.66 -11.45 15.24
N THR A 25 6.48 -12.30 16.23
CA THR A 25 7.13 -13.62 16.30
C THR A 25 6.26 -14.56 17.12
N THR A 26 6.30 -15.84 16.78
CA THR A 26 5.62 -16.92 17.52
C THR A 26 6.52 -17.53 18.59
N ASN A 27 7.78 -17.09 18.70
CA ASN A 27 8.72 -17.55 19.71
C ASN A 27 8.84 -16.54 20.86
N ALA A 28 8.59 -16.99 22.10
CA ALA A 28 8.58 -16.11 23.27
C ALA A 28 9.97 -15.54 23.63
N GLN A 29 11.05 -16.29 23.44
CA GLN A 29 12.40 -15.78 23.67
C GLN A 29 12.78 -14.75 22.60
N ASP A 30 12.42 -15.03 21.35
CA ASP A 30 12.61 -14.11 20.24
C ASP A 30 11.84 -12.81 20.44
N PHE A 31 10.62 -12.88 20.96
CA PHE A 31 9.83 -11.70 21.29
C PHE A 31 10.56 -10.79 22.27
N ARG A 32 11.14 -11.36 23.34
CA ARG A 32 11.96 -10.62 24.31
C ARG A 32 13.21 -10.02 23.64
N ASN A 33 13.89 -10.78 22.81
CA ASN A 33 15.09 -10.32 22.10
C ASN A 33 14.77 -9.11 21.20
N LEU A 34 13.72 -9.24 20.38
CA LEU A 34 13.27 -8.19 19.46
C LEU A 34 12.75 -6.96 20.21
N MET A 35 11.93 -7.16 21.26
CA MET A 35 11.43 -6.06 22.10
C MET A 35 12.57 -5.26 22.71
N GLY A 36 13.60 -5.94 23.25
CA GLY A 36 14.78 -5.28 23.80
C GLY A 36 15.52 -4.43 22.77
N VAL A 37 15.78 -5.00 21.58
CA VAL A 37 16.47 -4.27 20.50
C VAL A 37 15.63 -3.09 19.99
N TYR A 38 14.32 -3.26 19.81
CA TYR A 38 13.44 -2.20 19.33
C TYR A 38 13.30 -1.05 20.34
N LEU A 39 13.20 -1.36 21.63
CA LEU A 39 13.18 -0.33 22.68
C LEU A 39 14.50 0.45 22.71
N ASP A 40 15.63 -0.23 22.63
CA ASP A 40 16.94 0.42 22.66
C ASP A 40 17.19 1.26 21.40
N SER A 41 16.89 0.71 20.22
CA SER A 41 17.03 1.43 18.94
C SER A 41 16.10 2.64 18.80
N THR A 42 14.94 2.66 19.47
CA THR A 42 14.00 3.79 19.40
C THR A 42 14.29 4.85 20.48
N LEU A 43 14.59 4.43 21.71
CA LEU A 43 14.80 5.32 22.85
C LEU A 43 16.24 5.81 22.98
N HIS A 44 17.23 4.99 22.62
CA HIS A 44 18.65 5.24 22.77
C HIS A 44 19.47 5.00 21.48
N PRO A 45 19.04 5.48 20.30
CA PRO A 45 19.84 5.31 19.10
C PRO A 45 21.18 6.04 19.22
N LEU A 46 22.25 5.42 18.73
CA LEU A 46 23.57 6.05 18.65
C LEU A 46 23.56 7.31 17.77
N LEU A 47 22.76 7.28 16.70
CA LEU A 47 22.67 8.31 15.67
C LEU A 47 24.08 8.77 15.24
N LYS A 48 24.97 7.85 14.80
CA LYS A 48 26.32 8.26 14.42
C LYS A 48 26.26 9.22 13.23
N HIS A 49 27.25 10.10 13.12
CA HIS A 49 27.36 10.97 11.96
C HIS A 49 27.59 10.17 10.65
N SER A 50 28.35 9.06 10.71
CA SER A 50 28.54 8.18 9.56
C SER A 50 27.23 7.54 9.10
N ASP A 51 26.38 7.07 10.03
CA ASP A 51 25.04 6.54 9.73
C ASP A 51 24.18 7.60 9.02
N PHE A 52 24.19 8.86 9.49
CA PHE A 52 23.45 9.95 8.82
C PHE A 52 23.92 10.18 7.38
N VAL A 53 25.24 10.18 7.16
CA VAL A 53 25.85 10.38 5.84
C VAL A 53 25.59 9.20 4.91
N GLN A 54 25.53 7.98 5.45
CA GLN A 54 25.20 6.77 4.70
C GLN A 54 23.72 6.73 4.32
N GLU A 55 22.85 6.84 5.31
CA GLU A 55 21.41 6.59 5.19
C GLU A 55 20.67 7.80 4.62
N GLY A 56 20.98 9.01 5.09
CA GLY A 56 20.29 10.24 4.70
C GLY A 56 20.70 10.73 3.31
N TRP A 57 21.68 11.63 3.28
CA TRP A 57 22.22 12.17 2.03
C TRP A 57 23.65 12.68 2.21
N ARG A 58 24.40 12.72 1.10
CA ARG A 58 25.72 13.33 1.01
C ARG A 58 26.09 13.65 -0.45
N VAL A 59 27.16 14.42 -0.62
CA VAL A 59 27.88 14.54 -1.90
C VAL A 59 29.11 13.65 -1.85
N GLY A 60 29.38 12.90 -2.92
CA GLY A 60 30.59 12.07 -3.03
C GLY A 60 30.82 11.58 -4.45
N PRO A 61 32.02 11.04 -4.76
CA PRO A 61 32.30 10.42 -6.05
C PRO A 61 31.30 9.29 -6.36
N GLU A 62 30.89 9.20 -7.62
CA GLU A 62 30.00 8.15 -8.13
C GLU A 62 30.64 6.78 -7.86
N ASN A 63 31.92 6.64 -8.23
CA ASN A 63 32.72 5.47 -7.89
C ASN A 63 33.94 5.87 -7.04
N PRO A 64 33.90 5.66 -5.70
CA PRO A 64 35.02 6.01 -4.83
C PRO A 64 36.29 5.18 -5.09
N LEU A 65 36.19 4.03 -5.76
CA LEU A 65 37.31 3.15 -6.11
C LEU A 65 37.90 3.44 -7.50
N ALA A 66 37.29 4.33 -8.29
CA ALA A 66 37.84 4.72 -9.58
C ALA A 66 39.15 5.51 -9.39
N GLN A 67 40.20 5.11 -10.12
CA GLN A 67 41.49 5.82 -10.04
C GLN A 67 41.39 7.17 -10.78
N PRO A 68 41.80 8.29 -10.16
CA PRO A 68 41.67 9.63 -10.75
C PRO A 68 42.63 9.92 -11.92
N GLU A 69 43.48 8.98 -12.36
CA GLU A 69 44.48 9.21 -13.40
C GLU A 69 44.38 8.23 -14.58
N GLY A 70 43.67 8.63 -15.63
CA GLY A 70 43.73 7.96 -16.94
C GLY A 70 42.84 8.67 -17.98
N SER A 71 43.42 9.07 -19.11
CA SER A 71 42.77 9.85 -20.18
C SER A 71 41.83 9.01 -21.06
N GLY A 72 40.71 8.55 -20.50
CA GLY A 72 39.64 7.89 -21.23
C GLY A 72 38.28 8.51 -20.88
N GLU A 73 37.30 8.42 -21.79
CA GLU A 73 35.93 8.95 -21.64
C GLU A 73 35.16 8.41 -20.41
N GLN A 74 35.72 7.45 -19.66
CA GLN A 74 35.16 6.85 -18.44
C GLN A 74 35.74 7.40 -17.12
N ASN A 75 36.73 8.29 -17.14
CA ASN A 75 37.37 8.79 -15.92
C ASN A 75 37.04 10.28 -15.70
N LYS A 76 35.88 10.55 -15.11
CA LYS A 76 35.61 11.87 -14.54
C LYS A 76 36.41 11.99 -13.24
N SER A 77 37.13 13.09 -13.03
CA SER A 77 37.90 13.34 -11.80
C SER A 77 37.70 14.79 -11.36
N GLY A 78 37.47 15.03 -10.06
CA GLY A 78 37.15 16.36 -9.53
C GLY A 78 35.64 16.58 -9.48
N LYS A 79 35.17 17.77 -9.88
CA LYS A 79 33.74 18.15 -9.81
C LYS A 79 32.83 17.22 -10.62
N ASP A 80 33.31 16.69 -11.75
CA ASP A 80 32.47 15.98 -12.72
C ASP A 80 32.10 14.54 -12.31
N ASP A 81 32.76 14.00 -11.27
CA ASP A 81 32.48 12.66 -10.69
C ASP A 81 31.60 12.76 -9.42
N LEU A 82 31.35 13.96 -8.90
CA LEU A 82 30.56 14.12 -7.69
C LEU A 82 29.07 14.01 -7.98
N VAL A 83 28.36 13.23 -7.18
CA VAL A 83 26.90 13.05 -7.24
C VAL A 83 26.28 13.13 -5.84
N PHE A 84 24.96 13.28 -5.78
CA PHE A 84 24.24 13.01 -4.54
C PHE A 84 24.17 11.50 -4.27
N LYS A 85 24.41 11.10 -3.03
CA LYS A 85 24.36 9.72 -2.54
C LYS A 85 23.57 9.68 -1.24
N GLY A 86 23.04 8.51 -0.89
CA GLY A 86 22.29 8.28 0.34
C GLY A 86 21.24 7.20 0.12
N VAL A 87 21.00 6.35 1.11
CA VAL A 87 20.01 5.27 0.98
C VAL A 87 18.61 5.86 0.77
N VAL A 88 18.16 6.72 1.69
CA VAL A 88 16.85 7.37 1.64
C VAL A 88 16.79 8.38 0.48
N TYR A 89 17.88 9.11 0.19
CA TYR A 89 17.89 10.02 -0.97
C TYR A 89 17.61 9.29 -2.28
N ASN A 90 18.28 8.15 -2.51
CA ASN A 90 18.09 7.36 -3.72
C ASN A 90 16.73 6.64 -3.74
N GLU A 91 16.26 6.15 -2.59
CA GLU A 91 14.91 5.59 -2.45
C GLU A 91 13.85 6.62 -2.85
N MET A 92 13.91 7.82 -2.27
CA MET A 92 12.94 8.88 -2.56
C MET A 92 13.07 9.43 -3.97
N LYS A 93 14.28 9.49 -4.54
CA LYS A 93 14.46 9.83 -5.95
C LYS A 93 13.79 8.80 -6.87
N GLY A 94 13.89 7.51 -6.53
CA GLY A 94 13.18 6.43 -7.21
C GLY A 94 11.66 6.55 -7.07
N GLN A 95 11.16 6.70 -5.84
CA GLN A 95 9.71 6.84 -5.59
C GLN A 95 9.11 8.07 -6.28
N MET A 96 9.79 9.22 -6.24
CA MET A 96 9.32 10.46 -6.88
C MET A 96 9.34 10.41 -8.41
N SER A 97 10.00 9.41 -9.03
CA SER A 97 9.94 9.18 -10.47
C SER A 97 8.65 8.49 -10.92
N ASP A 98 7.93 7.85 -9.98
CA ASP A 98 6.59 7.32 -10.24
C ASP A 98 5.58 8.48 -10.30
N ALA A 99 4.93 8.62 -11.45
CA ALA A 99 3.99 9.72 -11.71
C ALA A 99 2.75 9.67 -10.80
N MET A 100 2.32 8.48 -10.35
CA MET A 100 1.19 8.32 -9.44
C MET A 100 1.58 8.70 -8.02
N TYR A 101 2.76 8.29 -7.56
CA TYR A 101 3.30 8.72 -6.28
C TYR A 101 3.49 10.24 -6.23
N LEU A 102 4.11 10.81 -7.27
CA LEU A 102 4.28 12.26 -7.41
C LEU A 102 2.94 12.99 -7.36
N TYR A 103 1.93 12.52 -8.09
CA TYR A 103 0.58 13.09 -8.07
C TYR A 103 0.01 13.11 -6.64
N TYR A 104 0.10 11.97 -5.94
CA TYR A 104 -0.42 11.82 -4.59
C TYR A 104 0.25 12.77 -3.59
N ILE A 105 1.58 12.85 -3.61
CA ILE A 105 2.34 13.73 -2.72
C ILE A 105 2.05 15.21 -2.99
N ARG A 106 2.04 15.63 -4.26
CA ARG A 106 1.72 17.04 -4.60
C ARG A 106 0.27 17.40 -4.25
N PHE A 107 -0.65 16.44 -4.37
CA PHE A 107 -2.00 16.59 -3.85
C PHE A 107 -2.01 16.75 -2.32
N GLN A 108 -1.33 15.86 -1.57
CA GLN A 108 -1.23 15.94 -0.11
C GLN A 108 -0.66 17.27 0.38
N GLU A 109 0.42 17.76 -0.25
CA GLU A 109 1.01 19.07 0.02
C GLU A 109 0.03 20.23 -0.22
N SER A 110 -0.97 20.03 -1.08
CA SER A 110 -2.02 21.03 -1.38
C SER A 110 -3.21 20.96 -0.43
N ILE A 111 -3.64 19.75 -0.02
CA ILE A 111 -4.84 19.54 0.80
C ILE A 111 -4.55 19.61 2.31
N ILE A 112 -3.43 19.05 2.77
CA ILE A 112 -2.98 19.09 4.17
C ILE A 112 -1.49 19.49 4.21
N PRO A 113 -1.14 20.76 3.91
CA PRO A 113 0.25 21.19 3.81
C PRO A 113 1.10 20.91 5.08
N ALA A 114 0.45 20.90 6.24
CA ALA A 114 1.11 20.71 7.54
C ALA A 114 1.64 19.28 7.77
N LEU A 115 1.23 18.29 6.96
CA LEU A 115 1.79 16.94 7.00
C LEU A 115 3.19 16.87 6.36
N ASN A 116 3.48 17.72 5.37
CA ASN A 116 4.67 17.66 4.52
C ASN A 116 4.82 16.29 3.79
N ASN A 117 5.81 16.19 2.90
CA ASN A 117 6.26 14.89 2.38
C ASN A 117 7.19 14.25 3.41
N SER A 118 6.67 13.34 4.24
CA SER A 118 7.39 12.69 5.34
C SER A 118 8.48 11.71 4.88
N GLY A 119 8.35 11.12 3.70
CA GLY A 119 9.41 10.31 3.09
C GLY A 119 10.62 11.16 2.67
N GLY A 120 10.36 12.42 2.28
CA GLY A 120 11.36 13.39 1.86
C GLY A 120 11.25 13.75 0.38
N ASP A 121 11.26 15.05 0.08
CA ASP A 121 11.39 15.56 -1.29
C ASP A 121 12.89 15.67 -1.60
N PRO A 122 13.45 14.95 -2.60
CA PRO A 122 14.87 15.00 -2.93
C PRO A 122 15.42 16.42 -3.10
N ALA A 123 14.61 17.37 -3.58
CA ALA A 123 15.00 18.77 -3.72
C ALA A 123 15.26 19.46 -2.37
N LYS A 124 14.57 19.03 -1.29
CA LYS A 124 14.66 19.60 0.06
C LYS A 124 15.52 18.77 1.01
N MET A 125 15.69 17.46 0.74
CA MET A 125 16.46 16.56 1.61
C MET A 125 17.90 17.04 1.83
N THR A 126 18.49 17.70 0.82
CA THR A 126 19.87 18.19 0.91
C THR A 126 20.05 19.42 1.83
N ASP A 127 18.98 19.90 2.46
CA ASP A 127 19.04 20.93 3.49
C ASP A 127 19.00 20.36 4.90
N LEU A 128 18.73 19.05 5.05
CA LEU A 128 18.76 18.37 6.33
C LEU A 128 20.20 18.29 6.85
N THR A 129 20.38 18.71 8.10
CA THR A 129 21.65 18.62 8.83
C THR A 129 21.60 17.53 9.89
N TYR A 130 22.77 17.02 10.27
CA TYR A 130 22.92 16.03 11.34
C TYR A 130 22.35 16.51 12.69
N ASP A 131 22.56 17.78 13.04
CA ASP A 131 22.04 18.35 14.28
C ASP A 131 20.50 18.46 14.26
N GLN A 132 19.90 18.76 13.09
CA GLN A 132 18.45 18.73 12.95
C GLN A 132 17.89 17.31 13.14
N LEU A 133 18.54 16.27 12.60
CA LEU A 133 18.14 14.89 12.84
C LEU A 133 18.17 14.54 14.33
N ARG A 134 19.27 14.87 15.03
CA ARG A 134 19.41 14.59 16.47
C ARG A 134 18.39 15.35 17.31
N ASN A 135 18.15 16.62 16.99
CA ASN A 135 17.17 17.43 17.69
C ASN A 135 15.75 16.91 17.43
N TYR A 136 15.44 16.49 16.21
CA TYR A 136 14.14 15.90 15.87
C TYR A 136 13.90 14.62 16.67
N HIS A 137 14.88 13.70 16.72
CA HIS A 137 14.78 12.49 17.54
C HIS A 137 14.53 12.83 19.01
N LYS A 138 15.34 13.72 19.58
CA LYS A 138 15.20 14.16 20.97
C LYS A 138 13.82 14.74 21.29
N GLN A 139 13.21 15.48 20.36
CA GLN A 139 11.90 16.10 20.55
C GLN A 139 10.73 15.11 20.39
N HIS A 140 10.85 14.11 19.51
CA HIS A 140 9.71 13.28 19.11
C HIS A 140 9.73 11.85 19.64
N TYR A 141 10.89 11.32 20.07
CA TYR A 141 11.05 9.94 20.53
C TYR A 141 11.02 9.79 22.05
N HIS A 142 10.68 10.87 22.79
CA HIS A 142 10.42 10.77 24.22
C HIS A 142 9.22 9.84 24.49
N PRO A 143 9.26 8.94 25.49
CA PRO A 143 8.18 7.99 25.76
C PRO A 143 6.80 8.61 26.01
N SER A 144 6.73 9.84 26.54
CA SER A 144 5.45 10.56 26.68
C SER A 144 4.76 10.83 25.33
N ASN A 145 5.51 10.83 24.22
CA ASN A 145 4.98 10.96 22.85
C ASN A 145 4.70 9.59 22.19
N SER A 146 5.01 8.49 22.86
CA SER A 146 4.95 7.15 22.26
C SER A 146 3.63 6.45 22.53
N LYS A 147 3.18 5.64 21.57
CA LYS A 147 2.07 4.71 21.72
C LYS A 147 2.61 3.28 21.61
N ILE A 148 2.55 2.52 22.69
CA ILE A 148 3.08 1.15 22.74
C ILE A 148 1.92 0.16 22.76
N LEU A 149 1.91 -0.76 21.79
CA LEU A 149 0.91 -1.81 21.68
C LEU A 149 1.58 -3.18 21.66
N THR A 150 1.06 -4.11 22.46
CA THR A 150 1.40 -5.54 22.38
C THR A 150 0.13 -6.35 22.12
N TYR A 151 0.24 -7.40 21.32
CA TYR A 151 -0.86 -8.31 21.02
C TYR A 151 -0.36 -9.76 21.01
N GLY A 152 -1.11 -10.66 21.63
CA GLY A 152 -0.79 -12.08 21.67
C GLY A 152 -1.45 -12.78 22.84
N ASP A 153 -1.06 -14.03 23.05
CA ASP A 153 -1.48 -14.90 24.15
C ASP A 153 -0.45 -14.95 25.31
N GLN A 154 0.71 -14.30 25.14
CA GLN A 154 1.71 -14.17 26.20
C GLN A 154 1.20 -13.28 27.35
N PRO A 155 1.50 -13.63 28.62
CA PRO A 155 1.16 -12.79 29.76
C PRO A 155 1.77 -11.39 29.65
N VAL A 156 0.96 -10.36 29.90
CA VAL A 156 1.33 -8.95 29.72
C VAL A 156 2.37 -8.48 30.74
N GLU A 157 2.45 -9.13 31.90
CA GLU A 157 3.33 -8.78 33.02
C GLU A 157 4.80 -8.75 32.59
N GLY A 158 5.23 -9.72 31.79
CA GLY A 158 6.60 -9.76 31.29
C GLY A 158 6.93 -8.60 30.35
N HIS A 159 5.96 -8.19 29.52
CA HIS A 159 6.11 -7.01 28.65
C HIS A 159 6.19 -5.73 29.49
N LEU A 160 5.31 -5.59 30.49
CA LEU A 160 5.29 -4.42 31.38
C LEU A 160 6.55 -4.30 32.23
N GLU A 161 7.17 -5.41 32.65
CA GLU A 161 8.45 -5.37 33.37
C GLU A 161 9.59 -4.85 32.47
N MET A 162 9.65 -5.31 31.22
CA MET A 162 10.64 -4.82 30.25
C MET A 162 10.43 -3.34 29.94
N LEU A 163 9.18 -2.94 29.66
CA LEU A 163 8.82 -1.54 29.45
C LEU A 163 9.15 -0.70 30.68
N GLY A 164 8.79 -1.15 31.88
CA GLY A 164 9.07 -0.45 33.12
C GLY A 164 10.56 -0.17 33.30
N LYS A 165 11.43 -1.14 33.00
CA LYS A 165 12.89 -0.95 33.03
C LYS A 165 13.33 0.13 32.05
N SER A 166 12.98 0.01 30.77
CA SER A 166 13.39 0.97 29.73
C SER A 166 12.81 2.38 29.91
N LEU A 167 11.58 2.49 30.41
CA LEU A 167 10.88 3.76 30.56
C LEU A 167 11.20 4.48 31.88
N SER A 168 11.72 3.76 32.88
CA SER A 168 12.04 4.34 34.21
C SER A 168 13.13 5.42 34.19
N GLU A 169 13.89 5.51 33.11
CA GLU A 169 14.96 6.49 32.91
C GLU A 169 14.42 7.87 32.47
N PHE A 170 13.14 7.95 32.11
CA PHE A 170 12.49 9.14 31.57
C PHE A 170 11.53 9.78 32.58
N SER A 171 11.47 11.11 32.58
CA SER A 171 10.46 11.87 33.33
C SER A 171 9.26 12.15 32.45
N GLN A 172 8.04 12.16 33.02
CA GLN A 172 6.85 12.51 32.25
C GLN A 172 6.93 13.94 31.70
N GLU A 173 6.66 14.09 30.41
CA GLU A 173 6.53 15.38 29.73
C GLU A 173 5.07 15.65 29.33
N SER A 174 4.69 16.93 29.35
CA SER A 174 3.40 17.37 28.80
C SER A 174 3.58 17.70 27.33
N LEU A 175 2.87 16.99 26.46
CA LEU A 175 2.92 17.19 25.03
C LEU A 175 1.57 17.69 24.53
N GLU A 176 1.59 18.73 23.72
CA GLU A 176 0.40 19.15 22.98
C GLU A 176 0.22 18.24 21.77
N GLN A 177 -0.96 17.66 21.65
CA GLN A 177 -1.29 16.84 20.50
C GLN A 177 -1.55 17.73 19.28
N ASP A 178 -0.66 17.66 18.30
CA ASP A 178 -0.72 18.47 17.08
C ASP A 178 -1.45 17.72 15.96
N VAL A 179 -2.78 17.62 16.08
CA VAL A 179 -3.63 16.98 15.07
C VAL A 179 -3.76 17.88 13.84
N LYS A 180 -3.16 17.45 12.73
CA LYS A 180 -3.15 18.22 11.49
C LYS A 180 -4.54 18.26 10.85
N SER A 181 -4.93 19.43 10.35
CA SER A 181 -6.22 19.63 9.67
C SER A 181 -6.00 20.01 8.20
N PRO A 182 -6.88 19.57 7.28
CA PRO A 182 -6.85 20.02 5.91
C PRO A 182 -7.12 21.53 5.80
N ILE A 183 -6.81 22.09 4.63
CA ILE A 183 -7.14 23.48 4.31
C ILE A 183 -8.63 23.76 4.48
N ARG A 184 -9.01 25.02 4.68
CA ARG A 184 -10.41 25.43 4.62
C ARG A 184 -10.80 25.77 3.18
N LEU A 185 -11.94 25.26 2.75
CA LEU A 185 -12.56 25.62 1.47
C LEU A 185 -13.74 26.57 1.73
N SER A 186 -13.89 27.52 0.82
CA SER A 186 -14.90 28.59 0.85
C SER A 186 -15.13 29.02 -0.60
N GLY A 187 -15.67 28.11 -1.39
CA GLY A 187 -15.71 28.11 -2.84
C GLY A 187 -14.68 27.18 -3.50
N PRO A 188 -14.82 26.97 -4.83
CA PRO A 188 -13.93 26.10 -5.59
C PRO A 188 -12.51 26.67 -5.65
N LYS A 189 -11.52 25.80 -5.46
CA LYS A 189 -10.09 26.11 -5.62
C LYS A 189 -9.50 25.16 -6.65
N GLU A 190 -8.59 25.68 -7.46
CA GLU A 190 -7.88 24.89 -8.46
C GLU A 190 -6.38 24.95 -8.22
N VAL A 191 -5.73 23.80 -8.27
CA VAL A 191 -4.28 23.65 -8.22
C VAL A 191 -3.84 22.86 -9.44
N VAL A 192 -2.88 23.42 -10.18
CA VAL A 192 -2.30 22.79 -11.36
C VAL A 192 -0.81 22.62 -11.14
N THR A 193 -0.32 21.39 -11.31
CA THR A 193 1.11 21.06 -11.29
C THR A 193 1.54 20.39 -12.58
N LYS A 194 2.84 20.41 -12.89
CA LYS A 194 3.41 19.64 -14.00
C LYS A 194 3.85 18.27 -13.49
N GLY A 195 3.73 17.26 -14.34
CA GLY A 195 4.26 15.92 -14.11
C GLY A 195 4.98 15.36 -15.34
N PRO A 196 5.69 14.23 -15.18
CA PRO A 196 6.37 13.56 -16.27
C PRO A 196 5.38 12.98 -17.27
N ILE A 197 5.86 12.77 -18.50
CA ILE A 197 5.15 12.02 -19.53
C ILE A 197 5.41 10.54 -19.31
N ASP A 198 4.35 9.75 -19.37
CA ASP A 198 4.47 8.30 -19.38
C ASP A 198 4.64 7.83 -20.85
N PRO A 199 5.79 7.25 -21.22
CA PRO A 199 6.01 6.76 -22.59
C PRO A 199 5.12 5.56 -22.96
N LEU A 200 4.47 4.93 -21.99
CA LEU A 200 3.69 3.70 -22.15
C LEU A 200 2.18 3.98 -22.24
N THR A 201 1.76 5.22 -21.93
CA THR A 201 0.37 5.70 -22.01
C THR A 201 0.17 6.55 -23.28
N PRO A 202 -1.02 6.53 -23.94
CA PRO A 202 -1.29 7.36 -25.11
C PRO A 202 -0.94 8.86 -24.89
N PRO A 203 -0.17 9.51 -25.78
CA PRO A 203 0.30 10.88 -25.59
C PRO A 203 -0.79 11.93 -25.35
N GLU A 204 -1.98 11.70 -25.93
CA GLU A 204 -3.14 12.58 -25.83
C GLU A 204 -3.92 12.43 -24.51
N ALA A 205 -3.70 11.34 -23.76
CA ALA A 205 -4.50 10.95 -22.60
C ALA A 205 -3.60 10.79 -21.36
N GLN A 206 -2.91 11.86 -20.97
CA GLN A 206 -1.94 11.83 -19.86
C GLN A 206 -2.24 12.77 -18.70
N PHE A 207 -3.36 13.52 -18.75
CA PHE A 207 -3.77 14.36 -17.63
C PHE A 207 -4.29 13.49 -16.49
N LYS A 208 -4.04 13.96 -15.27
CA LYS A 208 -4.57 13.37 -14.04
C LYS A 208 -5.30 14.46 -13.29
N THR A 209 -6.57 14.27 -12.94
CA THR A 209 -7.36 15.31 -12.28
C THR A 209 -8.32 14.72 -11.26
N SER A 210 -8.48 15.38 -10.11
CA SER A 210 -9.42 14.97 -9.06
C SER A 210 -10.16 16.16 -8.46
N THR A 211 -11.36 15.90 -7.96
CA THR A 211 -12.15 16.85 -7.17
C THR A 211 -12.25 16.32 -5.74
N THR A 212 -12.04 17.20 -4.76
CA THR A 212 -12.00 16.85 -3.33
C THR A 212 -12.98 17.71 -2.53
N TRP A 213 -13.71 17.06 -1.63
CA TRP A 213 -14.63 17.67 -0.67
C TRP A 213 -14.12 17.52 0.77
N MET A 214 -14.41 18.52 1.60
CA MET A 214 -14.20 18.45 3.04
C MET A 214 -15.37 17.69 3.69
N MET A 215 -15.04 16.71 4.52
CA MET A 215 -16.02 15.84 5.16
C MET A 215 -16.13 16.13 6.68
N GLY A 216 -16.73 15.20 7.43
CA GLY A 216 -16.91 15.29 8.88
C GLY A 216 -15.61 15.25 9.69
N ASP A 217 -15.76 15.48 11.01
CA ASP A 217 -14.68 15.32 11.99
C ASP A 217 -14.39 13.81 12.16
N THR A 218 -13.12 13.42 12.09
CA THR A 218 -12.72 12.00 12.20
C THR A 218 -12.94 11.42 13.59
N GLY A 219 -13.12 12.28 14.61
CA GLY A 219 -13.53 11.91 15.96
C GLY A 219 -14.96 11.40 16.08
N ASP A 220 -15.85 11.73 15.14
CA ASP A 220 -17.19 11.13 15.08
C ASP A 220 -17.10 9.78 14.37
N ILE A 221 -16.82 8.73 15.14
CA ILE A 221 -16.62 7.37 14.63
C ILE A 221 -17.87 6.85 13.90
N ALA A 222 -19.07 7.19 14.39
CA ALA A 222 -20.32 6.71 13.81
C ALA A 222 -20.63 7.41 12.48
N GLU A 223 -20.50 8.74 12.41
CA GLU A 223 -20.69 9.48 11.16
C GLU A 223 -19.60 9.12 10.13
N SER A 224 -18.34 8.98 10.57
CA SER A 224 -17.22 8.57 9.71
C SER A 224 -17.44 7.18 9.11
N PHE A 225 -17.94 6.23 9.91
CA PHE A 225 -18.30 4.89 9.44
C PHE A 225 -19.43 4.94 8.39
N ALA A 226 -20.48 5.73 8.64
CA ALA A 226 -21.58 5.91 7.69
C ALA A 226 -21.12 6.53 6.37
N LEU A 227 -20.25 7.55 6.43
CA LEU A 227 -19.63 8.17 5.26
C LEU A 227 -18.74 7.20 4.49
N GLN A 228 -17.97 6.34 5.17
CA GLN A 228 -17.17 5.31 4.54
C GLN A 228 -18.04 4.32 3.76
N ILE A 229 -19.19 3.90 4.32
CA ILE A 229 -20.16 3.06 3.60
C ILE A 229 -20.72 3.80 2.38
N ALA A 230 -21.21 5.03 2.56
CA ALA A 230 -21.83 5.79 1.48
C ALA A 230 -20.86 6.04 0.31
N THR A 231 -19.63 6.46 0.61
CA THR A 231 -18.58 6.70 -0.40
C THR A 231 -18.09 5.41 -1.06
N SER A 232 -18.04 4.28 -0.34
CA SER A 232 -17.73 2.98 -0.94
C SER A 232 -18.77 2.57 -1.98
N ILE A 233 -20.07 2.80 -1.72
CA ILE A 233 -21.14 2.50 -2.69
C ILE A 233 -20.98 3.31 -3.99
N LEU A 234 -20.44 4.53 -3.89
CA LEU A 234 -20.22 5.39 -5.05
C LEU A 234 -19.09 4.90 -5.96
N LEU A 235 -18.09 4.19 -5.41
CA LEU A 235 -16.83 3.85 -6.08
C LEU A 235 -16.62 2.35 -6.33
N ASP A 236 -17.07 1.46 -5.43
CA ASP A 236 -16.66 0.06 -5.38
C ASP A 236 -17.53 -0.87 -6.25
N GLY A 237 -16.90 -1.50 -7.23
CA GLY A 237 -17.47 -2.53 -8.10
C GLY A 237 -18.00 -2.01 -9.44
N TYR A 238 -18.31 -2.93 -10.36
CA TYR A 238 -18.80 -2.60 -11.71
C TYR A 238 -20.14 -1.87 -11.69
N GLY A 239 -20.90 -2.07 -10.62
CA GLY A 239 -22.16 -1.41 -10.41
C GLY A 239 -22.08 0.02 -9.90
N ALA A 240 -20.91 0.48 -9.46
CA ALA A 240 -20.77 1.76 -8.79
C ALA A 240 -21.05 2.92 -9.77
N PRO A 241 -21.83 3.94 -9.35
CA PRO A 241 -22.25 5.02 -10.23
C PRO A 241 -21.05 5.82 -10.76
N LEU A 242 -20.04 6.10 -9.93
CA LEU A 242 -18.87 6.85 -10.37
C LEU A 242 -17.96 6.01 -11.28
N TYR A 243 -17.82 4.71 -11.04
CA TYR A 243 -17.04 3.84 -11.92
C TYR A 243 -17.65 3.78 -13.34
N ARG A 244 -18.98 3.66 -13.44
CA ARG A 244 -19.70 3.65 -14.72
C ARG A 244 -19.56 4.96 -15.49
N GLU A 245 -19.87 6.07 -14.82
CA GLU A 245 -19.95 7.38 -15.48
C GLU A 245 -18.57 7.97 -15.78
N LEU A 246 -17.52 7.58 -15.03
CA LEU A 246 -16.17 8.09 -15.21
C LEU A 246 -15.24 7.15 -15.99
N ILE A 247 -15.23 5.85 -15.68
CA ILE A 247 -14.30 4.88 -16.28
C ILE A 247 -14.96 4.15 -17.45
N GLU A 248 -16.14 3.56 -17.27
CA GLU A 248 -16.78 2.81 -18.37
C GLU A 248 -17.21 3.69 -19.55
N SER A 249 -17.52 4.97 -19.28
CA SER A 249 -17.81 5.99 -20.30
C SER A 249 -16.58 6.39 -21.13
N GLY A 250 -15.37 6.12 -20.62
CA GLY A 250 -14.10 6.44 -21.28
C GLY A 250 -13.59 7.87 -21.04
N LEU A 251 -14.02 8.56 -19.97
CA LEU A 251 -13.47 9.88 -19.61
C LEU A 251 -12.02 9.79 -19.10
N GLY A 252 -11.68 8.68 -18.46
CA GLY A 252 -10.34 8.32 -18.02
C GLY A 252 -10.16 6.81 -18.01
N THR A 253 -8.94 6.35 -17.72
CA THR A 253 -8.59 4.92 -17.75
C THR A 253 -8.73 4.25 -16.38
N ASP A 254 -8.49 4.99 -15.31
CA ASP A 254 -8.55 4.51 -13.93
C ASP A 254 -8.71 5.68 -12.95
N PHE A 255 -9.01 5.40 -11.68
CA PHE A 255 -9.06 6.41 -10.64
C PHE A 255 -7.67 6.98 -10.28
N THR A 256 -7.61 8.24 -9.86
CA THR A 256 -6.37 8.82 -9.30
C THR A 256 -6.01 8.22 -7.95
N PRO A 257 -4.73 8.18 -7.55
CA PRO A 257 -4.28 7.58 -6.28
C PRO A 257 -4.89 8.18 -5.02
N ASN A 258 -5.38 9.43 -5.06
CA ASN A 258 -6.05 10.06 -3.93
C ASN A 258 -7.55 9.72 -3.84
N THR A 259 -8.13 8.99 -4.81
CA THR A 259 -9.56 8.67 -4.81
C THR A 259 -9.94 7.83 -3.59
N GLY A 260 -10.97 8.24 -2.87
CA GLY A 260 -11.47 7.56 -1.68
C GLY A 260 -11.73 8.50 -0.51
N TYR A 261 -12.09 7.90 0.62
CA TYR A 261 -12.36 8.59 1.88
C TYR A 261 -11.13 8.53 2.80
N ASP A 262 -10.42 9.65 2.91
CA ASP A 262 -9.18 9.79 3.67
C ASP A 262 -9.48 10.38 5.06
N THR A 263 -8.99 9.71 6.10
CA THR A 263 -9.18 10.06 7.53
C THR A 263 -7.88 10.44 8.22
N SER A 264 -6.82 10.76 7.45
CA SER A 264 -5.49 11.07 7.98
C SER A 264 -5.49 12.34 8.83
N GLY A 265 -6.30 13.35 8.51
CA GLY A 265 -6.41 14.59 9.28
C GLY A 265 -7.55 14.60 10.29
N ARG A 266 -7.66 15.70 11.05
CA ARG A 266 -8.80 15.96 11.97
C ARG A 266 -10.15 15.98 11.27
N LYS A 267 -10.18 16.47 10.03
CA LYS A 267 -11.34 16.36 9.15
C LYS A 267 -11.00 15.40 8.04
N ALA A 268 -11.93 14.51 7.74
CA ALA A 268 -11.80 13.64 6.61
C ALA A 268 -11.95 14.43 5.29
N VAL A 269 -11.39 13.88 4.22
CA VAL A 269 -11.61 14.38 2.86
C VAL A 269 -12.10 13.24 1.98
N PHE A 270 -12.97 13.55 1.03
CA PHE A 270 -13.38 12.61 0.00
C PHE A 270 -12.94 13.14 -1.35
N SER A 271 -12.15 12.34 -2.07
CA SER A 271 -11.64 12.70 -3.38
C SER A 271 -12.10 11.70 -4.42
N VAL A 272 -12.39 12.19 -5.63
CA VAL A 272 -12.64 11.35 -6.80
C VAL A 272 -11.95 11.99 -7.99
N GLY A 273 -11.13 11.22 -8.69
CA GLY A 273 -10.42 11.69 -9.87
C GLY A 273 -10.09 10.60 -10.85
N LEU A 274 -9.64 11.00 -12.03
CA LEU A 274 -9.27 10.10 -13.12
C LEU A 274 -7.84 10.33 -13.59
N ASN A 275 -7.19 9.22 -13.90
CA ASN A 275 -5.97 9.13 -14.70
C ASN A 275 -6.34 8.90 -16.16
N GLY A 276 -5.37 9.09 -17.06
CA GLY A 276 -5.56 8.81 -18.48
C GLY A 276 -6.55 9.76 -19.16
N VAL A 277 -6.63 11.01 -18.70
CA VAL A 277 -7.62 11.98 -19.16
C VAL A 277 -7.03 12.80 -20.31
N THR A 278 -7.83 13.07 -21.34
CA THR A 278 -7.44 14.01 -22.41
C THR A 278 -7.63 15.45 -21.95
N GLU A 279 -6.87 16.40 -22.51
CA GLU A 279 -6.98 17.82 -22.14
C GLU A 279 -8.43 18.36 -22.22
N GLU A 280 -9.16 17.98 -23.27
CA GLU A 280 -10.56 18.35 -23.48
C GLU A 280 -11.50 17.77 -22.41
N ASN A 281 -11.18 16.60 -21.86
CA ASN A 281 -12.01 15.92 -20.89
C ASN A 281 -11.75 16.37 -19.45
N VAL A 282 -10.64 17.04 -19.15
CA VAL A 282 -10.33 17.56 -17.80
C VAL A 282 -11.51 18.33 -17.17
N PRO A 283 -12.09 19.36 -17.81
CA PRO A 283 -13.26 20.05 -17.24
C PRO A 283 -14.51 19.16 -17.18
N LYS A 284 -14.66 18.21 -18.10
CA LYS A 284 -15.82 17.29 -18.13
C LYS A 284 -15.82 16.33 -16.94
N VAL A 285 -14.65 15.93 -16.42
CA VAL A 285 -14.57 15.06 -15.24
C VAL A 285 -15.30 15.67 -14.04
N LYS A 286 -15.00 16.93 -13.70
CA LYS A 286 -15.69 17.61 -12.57
C LYS A 286 -17.18 17.76 -12.83
N GLN A 287 -17.57 18.08 -14.07
CA GLN A 287 -18.99 18.23 -14.44
C GLN A 287 -19.76 16.91 -14.26
N VAL A 288 -19.28 15.84 -14.88
CA VAL A 288 -19.93 14.52 -14.84
C VAL A 288 -19.98 14.02 -13.41
N LEU A 289 -18.90 14.16 -12.64
CA LEU A 289 -18.87 13.82 -11.22
C LEU A 289 -19.96 14.54 -10.42
N ALA A 290 -20.13 15.85 -10.59
CA ALA A 290 -21.16 16.62 -9.90
C ALA A 290 -22.59 16.22 -10.34
N GLU A 291 -22.78 15.91 -11.61
CA GLU A 291 -24.06 15.42 -12.15
C GLU A 291 -24.40 14.02 -11.60
N THR A 292 -23.48 13.07 -11.66
CA THR A 292 -23.65 11.71 -11.16
C THR A 292 -23.93 11.69 -9.66
N LEU A 293 -23.22 12.51 -8.85
CA LEU A 293 -23.48 12.62 -7.41
C LEU A 293 -24.91 13.11 -7.14
N ARG A 294 -25.32 14.19 -7.81
CA ARG A 294 -26.67 14.77 -7.66
C ARG A 294 -27.77 13.78 -8.04
N GLU A 295 -27.59 13.07 -9.15
CA GLU A 295 -28.55 12.05 -9.61
C GLU A 295 -28.60 10.86 -8.66
N THR A 296 -27.46 10.40 -8.18
CA THR A 296 -27.36 9.28 -7.22
C THR A 296 -28.04 9.62 -5.91
N ILE A 297 -27.77 10.80 -5.34
CA ILE A 297 -28.42 11.26 -4.09
C ILE A 297 -29.93 11.36 -4.27
N LYS A 298 -30.40 11.91 -5.41
CA LYS A 298 -31.83 12.02 -5.71
C LYS A 298 -32.51 10.66 -5.90
N LYS A 299 -31.83 9.70 -6.52
CA LYS A 299 -32.35 8.35 -6.76
C LYS A 299 -32.38 7.52 -5.45
N GLY A 300 -31.45 7.80 -4.55
CA GLY A 300 -31.19 6.99 -3.36
C GLY A 300 -30.19 5.87 -3.62
N LEU A 301 -29.53 5.42 -2.56
CA LEU A 301 -28.57 4.31 -2.60
C LEU A 301 -29.32 2.98 -2.60
N ASP A 302 -28.81 2.02 -3.37
CA ASP A 302 -29.39 0.68 -3.44
C ASP A 302 -29.17 -0.06 -2.11
N GLN A 303 -30.28 -0.46 -1.48
CA GLN A 303 -30.27 -1.21 -0.23
C GLN A 303 -29.48 -2.52 -0.35
N HIS A 304 -29.52 -3.21 -1.49
CA HIS A 304 -28.77 -4.44 -1.69
C HIS A 304 -27.26 -4.21 -1.61
N LYS A 305 -26.77 -3.06 -2.08
CA LYS A 305 -25.34 -2.68 -1.99
C LYS A 305 -24.95 -2.35 -0.55
N VAL A 306 -25.81 -1.68 0.20
CA VAL A 306 -25.61 -1.43 1.64
C VAL A 306 -25.54 -2.76 2.40
N ASP A 307 -26.49 -3.66 2.17
CA ASP A 307 -26.54 -4.98 2.82
C ASP A 307 -25.32 -5.83 2.45
N GLY A 308 -24.87 -5.77 1.19
CA GLY A 308 -23.64 -6.41 0.71
C GLY A 308 -22.39 -5.92 1.43
N LEU A 309 -22.23 -4.60 1.60
CA LEU A 309 -21.10 -4.03 2.34
C LEU A 309 -21.13 -4.42 3.82
N LEU A 310 -22.30 -4.36 4.47
CA LEU A 310 -22.44 -4.82 5.86
C LEU A 310 -22.12 -6.31 6.00
N HIS A 311 -22.45 -7.13 5.00
CA HIS A 311 -22.08 -8.53 4.96
C HIS A 311 -20.57 -8.73 4.82
N GLN A 312 -19.91 -8.00 3.92
CA GLN A 312 -18.44 -8.03 3.77
C GLN A 312 -17.74 -7.62 5.05
N LEU A 313 -18.26 -6.62 5.76
CA LEU A 313 -17.76 -6.21 7.05
C LEU A 313 -17.93 -7.32 8.11
N GLU A 314 -19.10 -7.98 8.20
CA GLU A 314 -19.31 -9.14 9.08
C GLU A 314 -18.28 -10.25 8.81
N LEU A 315 -18.07 -10.57 7.54
CA LEU A 315 -17.10 -11.57 7.09
C LEU A 315 -15.68 -11.20 7.49
N GLY A 316 -15.27 -9.94 7.28
CA GLY A 316 -13.94 -9.44 7.61
C GLY A 316 -13.60 -9.58 9.09
N LEU A 317 -14.57 -9.40 10.00
CA LEU A 317 -14.36 -9.54 11.45
C LEU A 317 -14.26 -10.99 11.90
N LYS A 318 -15.00 -11.88 11.23
CA LYS A 318 -14.97 -13.32 11.53
C LYS A 318 -13.74 -13.99 10.93
N HIS A 319 -13.22 -13.45 9.83
CA HIS A 319 -12.07 -13.99 9.14
C HIS A 319 -10.81 -13.91 10.01
N LYS A 320 -10.23 -15.08 10.32
CA LYS A 320 -8.97 -15.18 11.07
C LYS A 320 -7.79 -15.03 10.11
N THR A 321 -6.91 -14.08 10.37
CA THR A 321 -5.65 -13.90 9.64
C THR A 321 -4.46 -14.16 10.57
N ALA A 322 -3.35 -14.64 10.01
CA ALA A 322 -2.10 -14.81 10.77
C ALA A 322 -1.52 -13.47 11.25
N ASN A 323 -1.84 -12.38 10.54
CA ASN A 323 -1.34 -11.03 10.80
C ASN A 323 -2.36 -10.17 11.56
N PHE A 324 -3.24 -10.77 12.37
CA PHE A 324 -4.32 -10.04 13.05
C PHE A 324 -3.80 -8.85 13.88
N GLY A 325 -2.74 -9.05 14.67
CA GLY A 325 -2.14 -7.97 15.48
C GLY A 325 -1.65 -6.79 14.64
N MET A 326 -1.07 -7.07 13.46
CA MET A 326 -0.67 -6.04 12.51
C MET A 326 -1.89 -5.32 11.93
N ASN A 327 -2.90 -6.05 11.48
CA ASN A 327 -4.14 -5.46 10.96
C ASN A 327 -4.84 -4.59 12.02
N LEU A 328 -4.79 -5.01 13.29
CA LEU A 328 -5.34 -4.28 14.43
C LEU A 328 -4.65 -2.92 14.60
N ILE A 329 -3.31 -2.90 14.70
CA ILE A 329 -2.58 -1.63 14.86
C ILE A 329 -2.78 -0.72 13.64
N GLN A 330 -2.77 -1.26 12.43
CA GLN A 330 -2.99 -0.48 11.20
C GLN A 330 -4.36 0.19 11.18
N ARG A 331 -5.37 -0.45 11.77
CA ARG A 331 -6.74 0.08 11.86
C ARG A 331 -6.88 1.17 12.92
N ILE A 332 -6.29 0.99 14.11
CA ILE A 332 -6.48 1.94 15.23
C ILE A 332 -5.52 3.12 15.18
N LYS A 333 -4.32 2.96 14.57
CA LYS A 333 -3.26 3.97 14.65
C LYS A 333 -3.69 5.36 14.14
N PRO A 334 -4.40 5.55 13.00
CA PRO A 334 -4.67 6.91 12.51
C PRO A 334 -5.57 7.66 13.50
N GLN A 335 -6.59 6.99 14.01
CA GLN A 335 -7.51 7.53 15.01
C GLN A 335 -6.81 7.81 16.34
N TRP A 336 -5.90 6.91 16.77
CA TRP A 336 -5.16 7.07 18.02
C TRP A 336 -4.22 8.28 17.98
N PHE A 337 -3.52 8.50 16.86
CA PHE A 337 -2.69 9.70 16.67
C PHE A 337 -3.51 10.97 16.45
N ASN A 338 -4.79 10.84 16.06
CA ASN A 338 -5.75 11.95 15.98
C ASN A 338 -6.54 12.21 17.28
N GLY A 339 -6.21 11.53 18.38
CA GLY A 339 -6.72 11.84 19.73
C GLY A 339 -7.97 11.07 20.12
N ILE A 340 -8.34 10.06 19.34
CA ILE A 340 -9.46 9.16 19.60
C ILE A 340 -8.96 8.00 20.45
N ASP A 341 -9.74 7.60 21.45
CA ASP A 341 -9.43 6.42 22.25
C ASP A 341 -9.48 5.17 21.35
N PRO A 342 -8.40 4.37 21.26
CA PRO A 342 -8.41 3.15 20.46
C PRO A 342 -9.49 2.15 20.90
N PHE A 343 -9.94 2.16 22.15
CA PHE A 343 -11.02 1.30 22.60
C PHE A 343 -12.38 1.69 22.00
N ASP A 344 -12.64 2.97 21.78
CA ASP A 344 -13.87 3.42 21.12
C ASP A 344 -13.92 2.92 19.67
N ALA A 345 -12.78 2.96 18.97
CA ALA A 345 -12.64 2.41 17.62
C ALA A 345 -12.82 0.88 17.55
N LEU A 346 -12.60 0.18 18.66
CA LEU A 346 -12.77 -1.28 18.78
C LEU A 346 -14.18 -1.72 19.17
N GLN A 347 -15.07 -0.79 19.58
CA GLN A 347 -16.47 -1.06 19.93
C GLN A 347 -17.35 -1.30 18.69
N TRP A 348 -16.93 -2.24 17.86
CA TRP A 348 -17.49 -2.48 16.55
C TRP A 348 -18.99 -2.80 16.54
N ASN A 349 -19.45 -3.62 17.49
CA ASN A 349 -20.86 -3.97 17.59
C ASN A 349 -21.73 -2.73 17.84
N SER A 350 -21.27 -1.83 18.72
CA SER A 350 -21.95 -0.57 19.02
C SER A 350 -22.02 0.35 17.80
N ILE A 351 -20.93 0.43 17.03
CA ILE A 351 -20.86 1.23 15.80
C ILE A 351 -21.85 0.69 14.76
N ILE A 352 -21.88 -0.63 14.53
CA ILE A 352 -22.84 -1.24 13.60
C ILE A 352 -24.29 -1.06 14.05
N GLU A 353 -24.57 -1.26 15.34
CA GLU A 353 -25.93 -1.13 15.87
C GLU A 353 -26.44 0.31 15.75
N SER A 354 -25.58 1.29 16.06
CA SER A 354 -25.87 2.71 15.89
C SER A 354 -26.11 3.05 14.43
N PHE A 355 -25.25 2.57 13.52
CA PHE A 355 -25.44 2.73 12.08
C PHE A 355 -26.77 2.14 11.60
N LYS A 356 -27.08 0.89 11.98
CA LYS A 356 -28.34 0.23 11.60
C LYS A 356 -29.56 0.98 12.12
N ALA A 357 -29.50 1.52 13.34
CA ALA A 357 -30.58 2.30 13.92
C ALA A 357 -30.83 3.61 13.16
N GLU A 358 -29.78 4.34 12.79
CA GLU A 358 -29.91 5.55 11.96
C GLU A 358 -30.35 5.21 10.53
N TYR A 359 -29.75 4.19 9.91
CA TYR A 359 -30.10 3.76 8.56
C TYR A 359 -31.57 3.32 8.44
N ALA A 360 -32.12 2.65 9.47
CA ALA A 360 -33.52 2.24 9.51
C ALA A 360 -34.52 3.41 9.51
N LYS A 361 -34.09 4.65 9.81
CA LYS A 361 -34.95 5.85 9.71
C LYS A 361 -35.20 6.28 8.26
N GLY A 362 -34.41 5.77 7.31
CA GLY A 362 -34.50 6.09 5.88
C GLY A 362 -33.82 7.42 5.53
N GLY A 363 -33.18 7.46 4.35
CA GLY A 363 -32.52 8.67 3.83
C GLY A 363 -31.26 9.13 4.58
N TYR A 364 -30.74 8.32 5.52
CA TYR A 364 -29.60 8.70 6.35
C TYR A 364 -28.32 8.90 5.53
N LEU A 365 -27.98 7.93 4.67
CA LEU A 365 -26.77 7.99 3.85
C LEU A 365 -26.90 9.10 2.79
N GLU A 366 -28.05 9.21 2.14
CA GLU A 366 -28.36 10.27 1.18
C GLU A 366 -28.26 11.65 1.83
N GLY A 367 -28.75 11.81 3.06
CA GLY A 367 -28.63 13.06 3.81
C GLY A 367 -27.18 13.42 4.14
N LEU A 368 -26.32 12.43 4.42
CA LEU A 368 -24.89 12.66 4.60
C LEU A 368 -24.20 13.05 3.29
N LEU A 369 -24.51 12.37 2.18
CA LEU A 369 -23.97 12.71 0.87
C LEU A 369 -24.43 14.11 0.42
N GLU A 370 -25.70 14.48 0.65
CA GLU A 370 -26.21 15.84 0.39
C GLU A 370 -25.47 16.87 1.24
N LYS A 371 -25.32 16.61 2.55
CA LYS A 371 -24.64 17.50 3.51
C LYS A 371 -23.21 17.84 3.08
N TYR A 372 -22.45 16.86 2.58
CA TYR A 372 -21.02 17.02 2.34
C TYR A 372 -20.64 17.19 0.86
N LEU A 373 -21.39 16.62 -0.07
CA LEU A 373 -21.03 16.58 -1.50
C LEU A 373 -21.90 17.46 -2.39
N ALA A 374 -23.11 17.88 -1.95
CA ALA A 374 -24.00 18.73 -2.74
C ALA A 374 -23.64 20.23 -2.63
N ASN A 375 -22.37 20.57 -2.84
CA ASN A 375 -21.85 21.94 -2.84
C ASN A 375 -20.64 22.06 -3.79
N ASP A 376 -20.16 23.29 -4.00
CA ASP A 376 -18.99 23.59 -4.84
C ASP A 376 -17.76 24.03 -4.02
N ASP A 377 -17.76 23.82 -2.69
CA ASP A 377 -16.61 24.06 -1.82
C ASP A 377 -15.57 22.95 -2.00
N THR A 378 -14.93 22.97 -3.17
CA THR A 378 -14.11 21.87 -3.69
C THR A 378 -12.66 22.28 -3.94
N LEU A 379 -11.74 21.31 -3.87
CA LEU A 379 -10.40 21.45 -4.42
C LEU A 379 -10.29 20.57 -5.67
N THR A 380 -10.07 21.20 -6.83
CA THR A 380 -9.67 20.52 -8.06
C THR A 380 -8.15 20.48 -8.14
N PHE A 381 -7.56 19.29 -8.21
CA PHE A 381 -6.13 19.11 -8.35
C PHE A 381 -5.79 18.41 -9.68
N THR A 382 -5.05 19.10 -10.54
CA THR A 382 -4.71 18.62 -11.89
C THR A 382 -3.20 18.56 -12.07
N MET A 383 -2.70 17.42 -12.54
CA MET A 383 -1.32 17.28 -13.01
C MET A 383 -1.29 17.21 -14.54
N THR A 384 -0.60 18.16 -15.16
CA THR A 384 -0.47 18.25 -16.61
C THR A 384 0.82 17.57 -17.08
N PRO A 385 0.78 16.82 -18.20
CA PRO A 385 1.99 16.22 -18.76
C PRO A 385 2.93 17.31 -19.29
N SER A 386 4.22 17.23 -18.95
CA SER A 386 5.23 18.17 -19.43
C SER A 386 6.41 17.44 -20.06
N LYS A 387 6.70 17.77 -21.33
CA LYS A 387 7.85 17.22 -22.08
C LYS A 387 9.20 17.61 -21.50
N ASP A 388 9.24 18.77 -20.85
CA ASP A 388 10.45 19.33 -20.28
C ASP A 388 10.64 18.93 -18.81
N TYR A 389 9.73 18.14 -18.22
CA TYR A 389 9.74 17.81 -16.80
C TYR A 389 11.07 17.19 -16.34
N ASP A 390 11.52 16.14 -17.04
CA ASP A 390 12.76 15.44 -16.69
C ASP A 390 13.99 16.31 -16.91
N ALA A 391 13.96 17.17 -17.94
CA ALA A 391 15.04 18.10 -18.23
C ALA A 391 15.12 19.21 -17.17
N ASP A 392 13.98 19.77 -16.77
CA ASP A 392 13.86 20.78 -15.71
C ASP A 392 14.33 20.19 -14.37
N LEU A 393 13.94 18.96 -14.04
CA LEU A 393 14.35 18.26 -12.84
C LEU A 393 15.86 17.97 -12.81
N ALA A 394 16.43 17.50 -13.92
CA ALA A 394 17.86 17.28 -14.04
C ALA A 394 18.67 18.59 -13.94
N ALA A 395 18.16 19.69 -14.51
CA ALA A 395 18.79 21.01 -14.41
C ALA A 395 18.74 21.58 -12.98
N GLU A 396 17.62 21.38 -12.27
CA GLU A 396 17.51 21.70 -10.84
C GLU A 396 18.56 20.93 -10.03
N GLU A 397 18.60 19.60 -10.19
CA GLU A 397 19.52 18.74 -9.43
C GLU A 397 20.98 19.13 -9.70
N ALA A 398 21.35 19.38 -10.96
CA ALA A 398 22.70 19.81 -11.32
C ALA A 398 23.08 21.15 -10.68
N THR A 399 22.14 22.11 -10.66
CA THR A 399 22.34 23.43 -10.04
C THR A 399 22.50 23.29 -8.52
N ARG A 400 21.64 22.49 -7.88
CA ARG A 400 21.67 22.24 -6.43
C ARG A 400 22.94 21.48 -6.03
N LEU A 401 23.35 20.48 -6.79
CA LEU A 401 24.61 19.75 -6.60
C LEU A 401 25.80 20.69 -6.68
N GLN A 402 25.86 21.56 -7.69
CA GLN A 402 26.91 22.56 -7.79
C GLN A 402 26.94 23.49 -6.59
N SER A 403 25.78 23.94 -6.10
CA SER A 403 25.69 24.78 -4.90
C SER A 403 26.21 24.06 -3.66
N LYS A 404 25.84 22.80 -3.43
CA LYS A 404 26.32 22.02 -2.28
C LYS A 404 27.82 21.72 -2.39
N ILE A 405 28.35 21.48 -3.58
CA ILE A 405 29.80 21.35 -3.81
C ILE A 405 30.51 22.66 -3.43
N GLN A 406 30.00 23.82 -3.87
CA GLN A 406 30.57 25.13 -3.53
C GLN A 406 30.52 25.41 -2.03
N GLU A 407 29.46 25.01 -1.34
CA GLU A 407 29.36 25.11 0.12
C GLU A 407 30.48 24.30 0.81
N VAL A 408 30.74 23.08 0.35
CA VAL A 408 31.86 22.27 0.86
C VAL A 408 33.18 22.95 0.55
N VAL A 409 33.43 23.32 -0.70
CA VAL A 409 34.68 23.97 -1.14
C VAL A 409 34.99 25.22 -0.31
N SER A 410 33.98 26.03 0.03
CA SER A 410 34.16 27.24 0.85
C SER A 410 34.72 26.99 2.26
N LYS A 411 34.64 25.75 2.75
CA LYS A 411 35.14 25.33 4.06
C LYS A 411 36.58 24.81 4.01
N PHE A 412 37.20 24.71 2.82
CA PHE A 412 38.56 24.22 2.62
C PHE A 412 39.48 25.26 1.98
N PRO A 413 40.81 25.16 2.17
CA PRO A 413 41.78 26.12 1.61
C PRO A 413 41.85 26.13 0.07
N SER A 414 41.53 25.00 -0.57
CA SER A 414 41.48 24.87 -2.03
C SER A 414 40.41 23.88 -2.48
N GLU A 415 39.97 23.98 -3.74
CA GLU A 415 39.06 23.00 -4.36
C GLU A 415 39.64 21.57 -4.32
N ALA A 416 40.95 21.44 -4.54
CA ALA A 416 41.63 20.16 -4.51
C ALA A 416 41.55 19.50 -3.11
N ASP A 417 41.71 20.29 -2.05
CA ASP A 417 41.58 19.80 -0.67
C ASP A 417 40.15 19.36 -0.37
N ALA A 418 39.15 20.12 -0.83
CA ALA A 418 37.73 19.76 -0.66
C ALA A 418 37.39 18.45 -1.38
N TYR A 419 37.82 18.29 -2.64
CA TYR A 419 37.55 17.07 -3.41
C TYR A 419 38.29 15.86 -2.84
N LYS A 420 39.52 16.06 -2.35
CA LYS A 420 40.27 15.04 -1.64
C LYS A 420 39.51 14.60 -0.38
N HIS A 421 39.05 15.54 0.44
CA HIS A 421 38.25 15.26 1.63
C HIS A 421 36.97 14.48 1.32
N LEU A 422 36.22 14.86 0.28
CA LEU A 422 35.00 14.14 -0.12
C LEU A 422 35.27 12.69 -0.52
N ARG A 423 36.39 12.42 -1.19
CA ARG A 423 36.78 11.06 -1.58
C ARG A 423 37.31 10.25 -0.38
N GLU A 424 38.13 10.85 0.47
CA GLU A 424 38.60 10.21 1.71
C GLU A 424 37.42 9.80 2.60
N ARG A 425 36.40 10.66 2.75
CA ARG A 425 35.19 10.34 3.50
C ARG A 425 34.41 9.15 2.94
N GLU A 426 34.34 8.98 1.61
CA GLU A 426 33.70 7.78 1.04
C GLU A 426 34.50 6.51 1.33
N LEU A 427 35.84 6.60 1.29
CA LEU A 427 36.70 5.46 1.61
C LEU A 427 36.58 5.08 3.08
N GLU A 428 36.57 6.07 4.00
CA GLU A 428 36.31 5.85 5.42
C GLU A 428 34.96 5.17 5.66
N LEU A 429 33.90 5.59 4.94
CA LEU A 429 32.58 4.97 5.05
C LEU A 429 32.60 3.52 4.56
N LEU A 430 33.31 3.22 3.45
CA LEU A 430 33.47 1.86 2.96
C LEU A 430 34.25 0.98 3.95
N GLU A 431 35.28 1.54 4.60
CA GLU A 431 36.03 0.85 5.64
C GLU A 431 35.16 0.55 6.87
N GLU A 432 34.35 1.51 7.35
CA GLU A 432 33.42 1.28 8.46
C GLU A 432 32.43 0.16 8.11
N GLN A 433 31.82 0.20 6.92
CA GLN A 433 30.90 -0.83 6.43
C GLN A 433 31.53 -2.22 6.35
N GLN A 434 32.80 -2.32 5.95
CA GLN A 434 33.54 -3.59 5.92
C GLN A 434 33.91 -4.06 7.32
N SER A 435 34.30 -3.14 8.21
CA SER A 435 34.69 -3.45 9.58
C SER A 435 33.52 -4.01 10.39
N ASP A 436 32.31 -3.46 10.21
CA ASP A 436 31.09 -3.92 10.88
C ASP A 436 30.69 -5.35 10.48
N GLN A 437 31.07 -5.82 9.29
CA GLN A 437 30.89 -7.23 8.88
C GLN A 437 31.76 -8.20 9.71
N THR A 438 32.82 -7.69 10.34
CA THR A 438 33.79 -8.47 11.13
C THR A 438 33.72 -8.17 12.64
N ALA A 439 32.90 -7.19 13.05
CA ALA A 439 32.79 -6.77 14.44
C ALA A 439 32.11 -7.82 15.33
N GLY A 440 32.38 -7.75 16.64
CA GLY A 440 31.85 -8.64 17.67
C GLY A 440 30.34 -8.52 17.83
N ILE A 441 29.59 -9.31 17.07
CA ILE A 441 28.12 -9.43 17.10
C ILE A 441 27.56 -10.10 18.38
N ASP A 442 28.41 -10.40 19.36
CA ASP A 442 28.05 -11.06 20.62
C ASP A 442 27.23 -10.17 21.56
N ALA A 443 27.28 -8.85 21.38
CA ALA A 443 26.45 -7.91 22.12
C ALA A 443 24.97 -7.98 21.74
N LEU A 444 24.64 -8.49 20.55
CA LEU A 444 23.25 -8.64 20.10
C LEU A 444 22.64 -9.92 20.66
N PRO A 445 21.40 -9.88 21.16
CA PRO A 445 20.72 -11.09 21.58
C PRO A 445 20.56 -12.05 20.40
N THR A 446 20.56 -13.34 20.68
CA THR A 446 20.38 -14.39 19.68
C THR A 446 19.49 -15.48 20.21
N LEU A 447 18.85 -16.21 19.30
CA LEU A 447 18.24 -17.49 19.61
C LEU A 447 19.30 -18.59 19.62
N HIS A 448 19.02 -19.62 20.42
CA HIS A 448 19.72 -20.88 20.39
C HIS A 448 18.90 -21.92 19.64
N VAL A 449 19.57 -22.98 19.16
CA VAL A 449 18.89 -24.10 18.49
C VAL A 449 17.87 -24.78 19.43
N SER A 450 18.04 -24.67 20.74
CA SER A 450 17.07 -25.14 21.75
C SER A 450 15.75 -24.35 21.75
N ASP A 451 15.76 -23.11 21.25
CA ASP A 451 14.57 -22.27 21.17
C ASP A 451 13.69 -22.63 19.96
N VAL A 452 14.20 -23.45 19.03
CA VAL A 452 13.48 -23.86 17.83
C VAL A 452 12.74 -25.18 18.09
N PRO A 453 11.41 -25.24 17.90
CA PRO A 453 10.65 -26.49 18.00
C PRO A 453 11.22 -27.56 17.06
N ARG A 454 11.51 -28.75 17.60
CA ARG A 454 12.10 -29.87 16.83
C ARG A 454 11.12 -30.59 15.91
N GLN A 455 9.83 -30.37 16.10
CA GLN A 455 8.77 -31.00 15.33
C GLN A 455 7.77 -29.94 14.91
N GLN A 456 7.35 -30.00 13.65
CA GLN A 456 6.22 -29.19 13.20
C GLN A 456 4.92 -29.74 13.80
N PRO A 457 3.97 -28.87 14.18
CA PRO A 457 2.65 -29.32 14.60
C PRO A 457 1.99 -30.16 13.50
N LYS A 458 1.47 -31.32 13.87
CA LYS A 458 0.68 -32.14 12.95
C LYS A 458 -0.62 -31.42 12.66
N ILE A 459 -0.95 -31.27 11.37
CA ILE A 459 -2.24 -30.73 10.94
C ILE A 459 -3.19 -31.91 10.72
N ASP A 460 -4.26 -31.98 11.51
CA ASP A 460 -5.28 -32.99 11.34
C ASP A 460 -6.12 -32.71 10.09
N MET A 461 -6.19 -33.72 9.22
CA MET A 461 -6.94 -33.68 7.98
C MET A 461 -7.66 -35.03 7.81
N ARG A 462 -8.84 -34.99 7.19
CA ARG A 462 -9.62 -36.18 6.86
C ARG A 462 -9.83 -36.23 5.36
N ASP A 463 -9.46 -37.34 4.74
CA ASP A 463 -9.72 -37.56 3.31
C ASP A 463 -11.06 -38.26 3.12
N SER A 464 -11.73 -37.94 2.02
CA SER A 464 -12.91 -38.65 1.53
C SER A 464 -12.97 -38.62 0.00
N GLU A 465 -13.96 -39.29 -0.55
CA GLU A 465 -14.17 -39.35 -2.00
C GLU A 465 -15.64 -39.14 -2.33
N LEU A 466 -15.93 -38.24 -3.28
CA LEU A 466 -17.26 -38.03 -3.82
C LEU A 466 -17.41 -38.83 -5.10
N GLU A 467 -18.47 -39.65 -5.15
CA GLU A 467 -18.86 -40.48 -6.31
C GLU A 467 -17.76 -41.40 -6.87
N GLY A 468 -16.75 -41.74 -6.08
CA GLY A 468 -15.63 -42.57 -6.55
C GLY A 468 -14.75 -41.89 -7.61
N LYS A 469 -14.80 -40.55 -7.70
CA LYS A 469 -14.11 -39.76 -8.76
C LYS A 469 -13.36 -38.56 -8.23
N THR A 470 -13.93 -37.85 -7.26
CA THR A 470 -13.37 -36.59 -6.77
C THR A 470 -12.85 -36.77 -5.36
N LYS A 471 -11.53 -36.66 -5.20
CA LYS A 471 -10.88 -36.65 -3.88
C LYS A 471 -11.19 -35.36 -3.15
N VAL A 472 -11.54 -35.46 -1.87
CA VAL A 472 -11.85 -34.31 -1.02
C VAL A 472 -11.02 -34.41 0.25
N GLN A 473 -10.39 -33.31 0.63
CA GLN A 473 -9.65 -33.18 1.88
C GLN A 473 -10.39 -32.20 2.79
N TRP A 474 -10.66 -32.65 4.02
CA TRP A 474 -11.36 -31.88 5.03
C TRP A 474 -10.40 -31.41 6.12
N ARG A 475 -10.48 -30.12 6.46
CA ARG A 475 -9.85 -29.55 7.65
C ARG A 475 -10.92 -28.92 8.52
N GLU A 476 -11.38 -29.68 9.51
CA GLU A 476 -12.40 -29.25 10.47
C GLU A 476 -11.71 -28.52 11.62
N THR A 477 -11.85 -27.19 11.69
CA THR A 477 -11.20 -26.36 12.71
C THR A 477 -12.03 -25.12 13.04
N ALA A 478 -11.65 -24.38 14.08
CA ALA A 478 -12.37 -23.20 14.54
C ALA A 478 -12.21 -22.01 13.57
N THR A 479 -13.13 -21.88 12.63
CA THR A 479 -13.14 -20.86 11.57
C THR A 479 -14.05 -19.66 11.85
N ASN A 480 -14.63 -19.55 13.05
CA ASN A 480 -15.62 -18.51 13.42
C ASN A 480 -16.88 -18.49 12.54
N GLY A 481 -17.37 -19.68 12.15
CA GLY A 481 -18.59 -19.81 11.34
C GLY A 481 -18.39 -19.52 9.85
N LEU A 482 -17.15 -19.67 9.37
CA LEU A 482 -16.77 -19.54 7.97
C LEU A 482 -16.37 -20.90 7.39
N THR A 483 -16.77 -21.13 6.15
CA THR A 483 -16.33 -22.27 5.35
C THR A 483 -15.45 -21.76 4.22
N TYR A 484 -14.31 -22.42 4.01
CA TYR A 484 -13.36 -22.14 2.92
C TYR A 484 -13.40 -23.29 1.93
N PHE A 485 -13.49 -22.96 0.66
CA PHE A 485 -13.55 -23.92 -0.43
C PHE A 485 -12.41 -23.66 -1.42
N ARG A 486 -11.77 -24.75 -1.85
CA ARG A 486 -10.81 -24.76 -2.94
C ARG A 486 -11.02 -26.03 -3.77
N ALA A 487 -11.15 -25.87 -5.07
CA ALA A 487 -11.16 -26.97 -6.03
C ALA A 487 -10.02 -26.79 -7.05
N LEU A 488 -9.47 -27.91 -7.50
CA LEU A 488 -8.48 -27.99 -8.56
C LEU A 488 -8.99 -28.93 -9.65
N ALA A 489 -9.21 -28.39 -10.85
CA ALA A 489 -9.50 -29.16 -12.04
C ALA A 489 -8.21 -29.31 -12.85
N MET A 490 -7.54 -30.46 -12.71
CA MET A 490 -6.26 -30.71 -13.34
C MET A 490 -6.42 -30.84 -14.86
N PHE A 491 -5.59 -30.13 -15.62
CA PHE A 491 -5.56 -30.25 -17.07
C PHE A 491 -4.89 -31.56 -17.48
N LYS A 492 -5.29 -32.07 -18.64
CA LYS A 492 -4.64 -33.19 -19.31
C LYS A 492 -4.31 -32.75 -20.72
N ASP A 493 -3.03 -32.79 -21.07
CA ASP A 493 -2.53 -32.49 -22.42
C ASP A 493 -3.04 -31.13 -22.97
N LEU A 494 -3.01 -30.08 -22.14
CA LEU A 494 -3.46 -28.74 -22.56
C LEU A 494 -2.52 -28.20 -23.66
N PRO A 495 -3.05 -27.82 -24.84
CA PRO A 495 -2.24 -27.22 -25.89
C PRO A 495 -1.61 -25.91 -25.45
N ASP A 496 -0.35 -25.67 -25.83
CA ASP A 496 0.42 -24.48 -25.44
C ASP A 496 -0.26 -23.17 -25.80
N GLU A 497 -0.93 -23.12 -26.96
CA GLU A 497 -1.70 -21.96 -27.41
C GLU A 497 -2.88 -21.63 -26.48
N LEU A 498 -3.52 -22.64 -25.89
CA LEU A 498 -4.60 -22.45 -24.92
C LEU A 498 -4.05 -22.18 -23.52
N ARG A 499 -2.89 -22.74 -23.17
CA ARG A 499 -2.22 -22.49 -21.88
C ARG A 499 -1.98 -21.00 -21.64
N MET A 500 -1.51 -20.29 -22.66
CA MET A 500 -1.31 -18.84 -22.57
C MET A 500 -2.60 -18.05 -22.32
N LEU A 501 -3.76 -18.61 -22.68
CA LEU A 501 -5.07 -17.97 -22.54
C LEU A 501 -5.78 -18.28 -21.22
N VAL A 502 -5.27 -19.23 -20.42
CA VAL A 502 -5.94 -19.63 -19.17
C VAL A 502 -6.09 -18.46 -18.17
N PRO A 503 -5.07 -17.60 -17.94
CA PRO A 503 -5.25 -16.44 -17.07
C PRO A 503 -6.36 -15.50 -17.56
N LEU A 504 -6.36 -15.18 -18.87
CA LEU A 504 -7.39 -14.36 -19.49
C LEU A 504 -8.79 -15.00 -19.38
N PHE A 505 -8.88 -16.32 -19.55
CA PHE A 505 -10.13 -17.06 -19.37
C PHE A 505 -10.65 -16.91 -17.93
N CYS A 506 -9.79 -17.05 -16.92
CA CYS A 506 -10.17 -16.87 -15.51
C CYS A 506 -10.70 -15.46 -15.25
N ASP A 507 -10.02 -14.43 -15.78
CA ASP A 507 -10.44 -13.03 -15.63
C ASP A 507 -11.76 -12.75 -16.35
N ALA A 508 -11.98 -13.39 -17.51
CA ALA A 508 -13.20 -13.24 -18.30
C ALA A 508 -14.44 -13.79 -17.57
N LEU A 509 -14.31 -14.90 -16.83
CA LEU A 509 -15.40 -15.43 -15.98
C LEU A 509 -15.87 -14.39 -14.95
N MET A 510 -14.94 -13.56 -14.47
CA MET A 510 -15.18 -12.51 -13.49
C MET A 510 -15.55 -11.15 -14.10
N ARG A 511 -15.82 -11.09 -15.42
CA ARG A 511 -16.06 -9.82 -16.14
C ARG A 511 -17.29 -9.81 -17.03
N ILE A 512 -17.58 -10.90 -17.73
CA ILE A 512 -18.57 -10.90 -18.82
C ILE A 512 -20.01 -10.91 -18.31
N GLY A 513 -20.27 -11.67 -17.24
CA GLY A 513 -21.63 -12.01 -16.81
C GLY A 513 -22.21 -13.22 -17.55
N THR A 514 -23.48 -13.51 -17.30
CA THR A 514 -24.23 -14.61 -17.93
C THR A 514 -25.32 -14.08 -18.85
N LYS A 515 -26.05 -14.99 -19.50
CA LYS A 515 -27.22 -14.65 -20.33
C LYS A 515 -28.35 -13.99 -19.54
N GLU A 516 -28.48 -14.33 -18.26
CA GLU A 516 -29.58 -13.89 -17.40
C GLU A 516 -29.18 -12.77 -16.43
N LYS A 517 -27.89 -12.67 -16.08
CA LYS A 517 -27.39 -11.73 -15.07
C LYS A 517 -26.16 -10.99 -15.60
N SER A 518 -26.19 -9.68 -15.47
CA SER A 518 -25.01 -8.85 -15.68
C SER A 518 -23.93 -9.15 -14.65
N MET A 519 -22.68 -8.82 -14.97
CA MET A 519 -21.59 -8.96 -14.00
C MET A 519 -21.79 -8.09 -12.75
N GLU A 520 -22.46 -6.94 -12.86
CA GLU A 520 -22.87 -6.13 -11.70
C GLU A 520 -23.74 -6.96 -10.75
N GLU A 521 -24.80 -7.58 -11.25
CA GLU A 521 -25.74 -8.33 -10.41
C GLU A 521 -25.06 -9.53 -9.77
N LEU A 522 -24.15 -10.19 -10.48
CA LEU A 522 -23.35 -11.29 -9.94
C LEU A 522 -22.39 -10.81 -8.85
N GLU A 523 -21.74 -9.66 -9.05
CA GLU A 523 -20.85 -9.06 -8.05
C GLU A 523 -21.62 -8.66 -6.79
N ASP A 524 -22.79 -8.05 -6.92
CA ASP A 524 -23.66 -7.71 -5.79
C ASP A 524 -24.08 -8.97 -5.02
N LEU A 525 -24.46 -10.05 -5.72
CA LEU A 525 -24.76 -11.35 -5.11
C LEU A 525 -23.54 -11.96 -4.41
N MET A 526 -22.36 -11.86 -5.02
CA MET A 526 -21.10 -12.31 -4.43
C MET A 526 -20.81 -11.55 -3.14
N LYS A 527 -20.95 -10.21 -3.13
CA LYS A 527 -20.79 -9.37 -1.94
C LYS A 527 -21.86 -9.64 -0.88
N LEU A 528 -23.07 -10.03 -1.27
CA LEU A 528 -24.16 -10.33 -0.34
C LEU A 528 -24.09 -11.73 0.29
N LYS A 529 -23.46 -12.70 -0.39
CA LYS A 529 -23.50 -14.12 0.02
C LYS A 529 -22.14 -14.69 0.38
N THR A 530 -21.05 -14.18 -0.16
CA THR A 530 -19.71 -14.78 -0.04
C THR A 530 -18.71 -13.75 0.46
N GLY A 531 -17.51 -14.16 0.87
CA GLY A 531 -16.38 -13.26 1.15
C GLY A 531 -15.41 -13.13 0.00
N GLY A 532 -15.86 -13.41 -1.23
CA GLY A 532 -15.05 -13.42 -2.44
C GLY A 532 -14.97 -14.82 -3.06
N LEU A 533 -14.98 -14.82 -4.38
CA LEU A 533 -14.75 -15.98 -5.24
C LEU A 533 -13.60 -15.66 -6.18
N SER A 534 -12.81 -16.66 -6.57
CA SER A 534 -11.76 -16.46 -7.56
C SER A 534 -11.53 -17.69 -8.42
N PHE A 535 -11.05 -17.42 -9.63
CA PHE A 535 -10.65 -18.36 -10.65
C PHE A 535 -9.18 -18.07 -10.95
N GLY A 536 -8.35 -19.10 -11.15
CA GLY A 536 -6.94 -18.87 -11.43
C GLY A 536 -6.22 -20.08 -11.99
N TYR A 537 -5.13 -19.83 -12.69
CA TYR A 537 -4.24 -20.89 -13.16
C TYR A 537 -3.46 -21.50 -11.98
N HIS A 538 -3.49 -22.82 -11.87
CA HIS A 538 -2.70 -23.58 -10.92
C HIS A 538 -1.56 -24.27 -11.63
N SER A 539 -0.35 -24.09 -11.11
CA SER A 539 0.82 -24.89 -11.49
C SER A 539 1.60 -25.24 -10.24
N THR A 540 2.09 -26.46 -10.15
CA THR A 540 2.95 -26.92 -9.06
C THR A 540 3.98 -27.92 -9.57
N ALA A 541 5.24 -27.73 -9.19
CA ALA A 541 6.33 -28.66 -9.49
C ALA A 541 6.31 -29.84 -8.51
N SER A 542 6.76 -30.99 -8.98
CA SER A 542 6.97 -32.14 -8.10
C SER A 542 8.12 -31.88 -7.12
N PRO A 543 7.98 -32.23 -5.82
CA PRO A 543 9.08 -32.15 -4.87
C PRO A 543 10.19 -33.19 -5.15
N PHE A 544 9.95 -34.15 -6.05
CA PHE A 544 10.87 -35.23 -6.37
C PHE A 544 11.46 -35.13 -7.79
N ASP A 545 10.92 -34.27 -8.64
CA ASP A 545 11.34 -34.14 -10.05
C ASP A 545 11.10 -32.71 -10.55
N THR A 546 12.17 -32.00 -10.86
CA THR A 546 12.11 -30.61 -11.32
C THR A 546 11.54 -30.47 -12.73
N GLN A 547 11.41 -31.56 -13.49
CA GLN A 547 10.81 -31.54 -14.83
C GLN A 547 9.33 -31.93 -14.82
N HIS A 548 8.81 -32.44 -13.69
CA HIS A 548 7.42 -32.85 -13.59
C HIS A 548 6.55 -31.74 -13.00
N VAL A 549 5.47 -31.40 -13.72
CA VAL A 549 4.50 -30.38 -13.32
C VAL A 549 3.09 -30.91 -13.37
N GLN A 550 2.31 -30.41 -12.44
CA GLN A 550 0.88 -30.52 -12.42
C GLN A 550 0.27 -29.14 -12.64
N GLU A 551 -0.48 -29.01 -13.75
CA GLU A 551 -1.21 -27.79 -14.09
C GLU A 551 -2.72 -28.02 -14.06
N GLY A 552 -3.47 -26.97 -13.76
CA GLY A 552 -4.93 -27.04 -13.66
C GLY A 552 -5.58 -25.68 -13.48
N LEU A 553 -6.90 -25.71 -13.37
CA LEU A 553 -7.72 -24.56 -13.04
C LEU A 553 -8.08 -24.62 -11.55
N ALA A 554 -7.75 -23.57 -10.81
CA ALA A 554 -8.11 -23.40 -9.42
C ALA A 554 -9.33 -22.50 -9.28
N PHE A 555 -10.22 -22.89 -8.38
CA PHE A 555 -11.34 -22.07 -7.95
C PHE A 555 -11.36 -22.00 -6.44
N THR A 556 -11.52 -20.81 -5.89
CA THR A 556 -11.61 -20.63 -4.44
C THR A 556 -12.82 -19.79 -4.06
N GLY A 557 -13.32 -20.05 -2.87
CA GLY A 557 -14.42 -19.29 -2.29
C GLY A 557 -14.39 -19.36 -0.78
N ARG A 558 -14.98 -18.37 -0.14
CA ARG A 558 -15.28 -18.40 1.29
C ARG A 558 -16.65 -17.82 1.55
N ALA A 559 -17.35 -18.34 2.54
CA ALA A 559 -18.66 -17.83 2.94
C ALA A 559 -18.93 -18.13 4.41
N LEU A 560 -19.91 -17.45 5.00
CA LEU A 560 -20.50 -17.92 6.25
C LEU A 560 -21.17 -19.27 6.02
N ASP A 561 -21.20 -20.13 7.03
CA ASP A 561 -21.71 -21.51 6.90
C ASP A 561 -23.13 -21.56 6.31
N ARG A 562 -23.98 -20.58 6.69
CA ARG A 562 -25.35 -20.41 6.17
C ARG A 562 -25.43 -20.11 4.67
N ASN A 563 -24.35 -19.60 4.06
CA ASN A 563 -24.30 -19.18 2.66
C ASN A 563 -23.46 -20.13 1.78
N VAL A 564 -22.96 -21.25 2.30
CA VAL A 564 -22.18 -22.23 1.52
C VAL A 564 -22.93 -22.72 0.26
N PRO A 565 -24.25 -23.03 0.32
CA PRO A 565 -24.99 -23.39 -0.90
C PRO A 565 -24.95 -22.30 -1.98
N ALA A 566 -25.15 -21.03 -1.59
CA ALA A 566 -25.11 -19.90 -2.52
C ALA A 566 -23.70 -19.68 -3.10
N MET A 567 -22.65 -19.94 -2.32
CA MET A 567 -21.26 -19.89 -2.80
C MET A 567 -21.02 -20.91 -3.93
N TYR A 568 -21.51 -22.14 -3.77
CA TYR A 568 -21.38 -23.17 -4.81
C TYR A 568 -22.22 -22.87 -6.05
N GLU A 569 -23.44 -22.35 -5.87
CA GLU A 569 -24.29 -21.92 -6.97
C GLU A 569 -23.60 -20.83 -7.79
N LEU A 570 -23.07 -19.77 -7.15
CA LEU A 570 -22.37 -18.70 -7.84
C LEU A 570 -21.10 -19.19 -8.57
N LEU A 571 -20.32 -20.08 -7.97
CA LEU A 571 -19.16 -20.69 -8.64
C LEU A 571 -19.57 -21.47 -9.89
N GLN A 572 -20.68 -22.22 -9.82
CA GLN A 572 -21.21 -22.95 -10.98
C GLN A 572 -21.74 -22.01 -12.05
N THR A 573 -22.52 -21.00 -11.68
CA THR A 573 -23.05 -19.99 -12.60
C THR A 573 -21.91 -19.28 -13.34
N LEU A 574 -20.88 -18.81 -12.62
CA LEU A 574 -19.72 -18.18 -13.24
C LEU A 574 -18.97 -19.16 -14.15
N LEU A 575 -18.74 -20.41 -13.74
CA LEU A 575 -17.97 -21.34 -14.56
C LEU A 575 -18.72 -21.84 -15.81
N LEU A 576 -20.02 -22.11 -15.68
CA LEU A 576 -20.80 -22.86 -16.67
C LEU A 576 -21.72 -21.98 -17.52
N GLU A 577 -22.09 -20.79 -17.04
CA GLU A 577 -23.11 -19.95 -17.68
C GLU A 577 -22.58 -18.60 -18.19
N THR A 578 -21.28 -18.31 -18.06
CA THR A 578 -20.68 -17.10 -18.63
C THR A 578 -20.95 -17.00 -20.14
N ASP A 579 -21.46 -15.86 -20.57
CA ASP A 579 -21.93 -15.67 -21.95
C ASP A 579 -20.82 -15.18 -22.88
N PHE A 580 -19.87 -16.07 -23.16
CA PHE A 580 -18.77 -15.82 -24.11
C PHE A 580 -19.25 -15.52 -25.54
N ASP A 581 -20.48 -15.94 -25.89
CA ASP A 581 -21.09 -15.68 -27.20
C ASP A 581 -21.74 -14.29 -27.30
N SER A 582 -21.84 -13.56 -26.20
CA SER A 582 -22.48 -12.23 -26.19
C SER A 582 -21.72 -11.23 -27.07
N SER A 583 -22.47 -10.28 -27.65
CA SER A 583 -21.87 -9.16 -28.39
C SER A 583 -20.99 -8.26 -27.49
N LYS A 584 -21.19 -8.32 -26.17
CA LYS A 584 -20.39 -7.59 -25.17
C LYS A 584 -19.08 -8.30 -24.80
N ALA A 585 -19.04 -9.63 -24.87
CA ALA A 585 -17.86 -10.43 -24.49
C ALA A 585 -16.59 -9.96 -25.22
N HIS A 586 -16.67 -9.74 -26.54
CA HIS A 586 -15.54 -9.25 -27.34
C HIS A 586 -15.00 -7.91 -26.81
N LYS A 587 -15.88 -6.96 -26.47
CA LYS A 587 -15.49 -5.66 -25.90
C LYS A 587 -14.82 -5.84 -24.53
N MET A 588 -15.43 -6.64 -23.66
CA MET A 588 -14.94 -6.88 -22.29
C MET A 588 -13.59 -7.62 -22.29
N ILE A 589 -13.42 -8.64 -23.12
CA ILE A 589 -12.15 -9.36 -23.27
C ILE A 589 -11.06 -8.43 -23.82
N LYS A 590 -11.41 -7.58 -24.81
CA LYS A 590 -10.47 -6.57 -25.31
C LYS A 590 -10.05 -5.59 -24.20
N GLN A 591 -10.98 -5.15 -23.36
CA GLN A 591 -10.68 -4.31 -22.20
C GLN A 591 -9.78 -5.02 -21.19
N LEU A 592 -10.04 -6.30 -20.87
CA LEU A 592 -9.16 -7.11 -20.01
C LEU A 592 -7.74 -7.23 -20.57
N LEU A 593 -7.60 -7.45 -21.89
CA LEU A 593 -6.30 -7.49 -22.54
C LEU A 593 -5.56 -6.14 -22.48
N GLN A 594 -6.26 -5.03 -22.70
CA GLN A 594 -5.68 -3.69 -22.62
C GLN A 594 -5.24 -3.37 -21.19
N SER A 595 -6.10 -3.65 -20.20
CA SER A 595 -5.79 -3.46 -18.78
C SER A 595 -4.65 -4.36 -18.32
N GLY A 596 -4.67 -5.65 -18.70
CA GLY A 596 -3.60 -6.60 -18.38
C GLY A 596 -2.26 -6.24 -19.02
N ALA A 597 -2.26 -5.73 -20.25
CA ALA A 597 -1.04 -5.24 -20.90
C ALA A 597 -0.47 -4.00 -20.20
N SER A 598 -1.32 -3.02 -19.85
CA SER A 598 -0.90 -1.84 -19.08
C SER A 598 -0.34 -2.24 -17.72
N GLY A 599 -1.06 -3.07 -16.96
CA GLY A 599 -0.64 -3.53 -15.64
C GLY A 599 0.63 -4.40 -15.68
N ALA A 600 0.87 -5.16 -16.75
CA ALA A 600 2.12 -5.91 -16.92
C ALA A 600 3.32 -4.97 -17.09
N VAL A 601 3.15 -3.85 -17.79
CA VAL A 601 4.18 -2.84 -17.98
C VAL A 601 4.50 -2.13 -16.66
N ASP A 602 3.48 -1.67 -15.94
CA ASP A 602 3.63 -1.06 -14.61
C ASP A 602 4.24 -2.05 -13.61
N GLY A 603 3.89 -3.33 -13.74
CA GLY A 603 4.47 -4.43 -12.97
C GLY A 603 5.96 -4.62 -13.20
N ILE A 604 6.47 -4.39 -14.42
CA ILE A 604 7.91 -4.47 -14.72
C ILE A 604 8.65 -3.33 -14.01
N ALA A 605 8.11 -2.12 -14.02
CA ALA A 605 8.72 -0.98 -13.34
C ALA A 605 8.77 -1.18 -11.82
N SER A 606 7.67 -1.64 -11.22
CA SER A 606 7.55 -1.81 -9.77
C SER A 606 8.17 -3.10 -9.21
N SER A 607 8.23 -4.17 -10.01
CA SER A 607 8.65 -5.52 -9.58
C SER A 607 9.63 -6.19 -10.54
N GLY A 608 10.46 -5.43 -11.25
CA GLY A 608 11.37 -5.92 -12.29
C GLY A 608 12.28 -7.07 -11.86
N HIS A 609 12.74 -7.08 -10.60
CA HIS A 609 13.51 -8.19 -10.03
C HIS A 609 12.73 -9.52 -10.05
N GLY A 610 11.43 -9.49 -9.75
CA GLY A 610 10.57 -10.68 -9.79
C GLY A 610 10.43 -11.24 -11.20
N PHE A 611 10.31 -10.37 -12.20
CA PHE A 611 10.31 -10.77 -13.62
C PHE A 611 11.66 -11.38 -14.04
N ALA A 612 12.77 -10.73 -13.66
CA ALA A 612 14.12 -11.23 -13.95
C ALA A 612 14.38 -12.61 -13.33
N MET A 613 13.97 -12.83 -12.08
CA MET A 613 14.09 -14.15 -11.42
C MET A 613 13.27 -15.22 -12.14
N LYS A 614 12.01 -14.94 -12.47
CA LYS A 614 11.16 -15.90 -13.21
C LYS A 614 11.76 -16.23 -14.57
N TYR A 615 12.22 -15.22 -15.31
CA TYR A 615 12.84 -15.41 -16.62
C TYR A 615 14.14 -16.23 -16.53
N ALA A 616 15.00 -15.94 -15.55
CA ALA A 616 16.23 -16.70 -15.32
C ALA A 616 15.95 -18.17 -14.95
N ASN A 617 14.88 -18.44 -14.19
CA ASN A 617 14.48 -19.80 -13.80
C ASN A 617 13.75 -20.58 -14.90
N ALA A 618 13.17 -19.91 -15.91
CA ALA A 618 12.38 -20.55 -16.96
C ALA A 618 13.14 -21.62 -17.78
N GLY A 619 14.49 -21.55 -17.81
CA GLY A 619 15.34 -22.55 -18.45
C GLY A 619 15.71 -23.74 -17.55
N LEU A 620 15.45 -23.66 -16.24
CA LEU A 620 15.81 -24.69 -15.25
C LEU A 620 14.62 -25.59 -14.89
N GLY A 621 13.41 -25.05 -14.94
CA GLY A 621 12.20 -25.77 -14.66
C GLY A 621 10.94 -25.12 -15.26
N PRO A 622 9.88 -25.91 -15.45
CA PRO A 622 8.59 -25.48 -16.00
C PRO A 622 7.67 -24.64 -15.08
N VAL A 623 8.07 -24.31 -13.84
CA VAL A 623 7.27 -23.50 -12.88
C VAL A 623 8.09 -22.36 -12.29
#